data_AF-A0A2G2ZC04-F1
#
_entry.id   AF-A0A2G2ZC04-F1
#
_cell.length_a   1.000
_cell.length_b   1.000
_cell.length_c   1.000
_cell.angle_alpha   90.00
_cell.angle_beta   90.00
_cell.angle_gamma   90.00
#
_symmetry.space_group_name_H-M   'P 1'
#
loop_
_entity.id
_entity.type
_entity.pdbx_description
1 polymer ?
#
loop_
_entity_poly.entity_id
_entity_poly.type
_entity_poly.pdbx_seq_one_letter_code
_entity_poly.pdbx_strand_id
1 'polypeptide(L)'
;MMFERQGEKEKALASYVNALLVDPNHVQCKILLGSLLSKMGSKMLPLARALLSDALRIEATNRVAWYQLGLVHRDDGRVADAADCFQAASMLEESDPVERFSSIT
;
A
#
# COMPACT_ATOMS: atom_id res chain seq x y z
N MET A 1 -13.78 -0.23 26.31
CA MET A 1 -12.90 -1.03 25.42
C MET A 1 -12.54 -0.35 24.08
N MET A 2 -13.04 0.86 23.75
CA MET A 2 -12.68 1.52 22.47
C MET A 2 -11.26 2.12 22.43
N PHE A 3 -10.69 2.51 23.57
CA PHE A 3 -9.37 3.18 23.61
C PHE A 3 -8.19 2.25 23.23
N GLU A 4 -8.27 0.96 23.55
CA GLU A 4 -7.14 0.04 23.31
C GLU A 4 -6.88 -0.17 21.81
N ARG A 5 -7.95 -0.26 21.00
CA ARG A 5 -7.81 -0.37 19.55
C ARG A 5 -7.26 0.88 18.90
N GLN A 6 -7.42 2.06 19.52
CA GLN A 6 -6.84 3.31 19.03
C GLN A 6 -5.34 3.35 19.34
N GLY A 7 -4.97 3.07 20.61
CA GLY A 7 -3.57 3.08 21.04
C GLY A 7 -2.70 2.04 20.35
N GLU A 8 -3.23 0.86 20.03
CA GLU A 8 -2.52 -0.17 19.26
C GLU A 8 -2.23 0.29 17.82
N LYS A 9 -3.16 1.02 17.18
CA LYS A 9 -2.95 1.56 15.83
C LYS A 9 -1.87 2.63 15.81
N GLU A 10 -1.86 3.50 16.82
CA GLU A 10 -0.84 4.56 16.96
C GLU A 10 0.56 3.97 17.22
N LYS A 11 0.68 2.94 18.06
CA LYS A 11 1.94 2.20 18.26
C LYS A 11 2.43 1.51 17.00
N ALA A 12 1.53 0.87 16.24
CA ALA A 12 1.86 0.25 14.97
C ALA A 12 2.40 1.29 13.97
N LEU A 13 1.75 2.46 13.91
CA LEU A 13 2.20 3.61 13.13
C LEU A 13 3.64 4.02 13.48
N ALA A 14 3.93 4.21 14.78
CA ALA A 14 5.26 4.56 15.25
C ALA A 14 6.31 3.49 14.87
N SER A 15 5.93 2.21 14.95
CA SER A 15 6.81 1.10 14.58
C SER A 15 7.14 1.09 13.09
N TYR A 16 6.15 1.34 12.22
CA TYR A 16 6.37 1.45 10.77
C TYR A 16 7.18 2.70 10.40
N VAL A 17 6.97 3.82 11.08
CA VAL A 17 7.79 5.04 10.89
C VAL A 17 9.24 4.75 11.27
N ASN A 18 9.49 4.08 12.39
CA ASN A 18 10.85 3.66 12.76
C ASN A 18 11.47 2.72 11.73
N ALA A 19 10.70 1.79 11.18
CA ALA A 19 11.18 0.92 10.11
C ALA A 19 11.59 1.73 8.85
N LEU A 20 10.80 2.75 8.49
CA LEU A 20 11.12 3.66 7.38
C LEU A 20 12.30 4.59 7.66
N LEU A 21 12.62 4.86 8.93
CA LEU A 21 13.85 5.58 9.29
C LEU A 21 15.10 4.71 9.07
N VAL A 22 14.98 3.40 9.24
CA VAL A 22 16.07 2.45 9.01
C VAL A 22 16.23 2.17 7.51
N ASP A 23 15.14 1.90 6.81
CA ASP A 23 15.12 1.73 5.36
C ASP A 23 14.01 2.57 4.72
N PRO A 24 14.36 3.78 4.23
CA PRO A 24 13.42 4.67 3.55
C PRO A 24 12.87 4.12 2.24
N ASN A 25 13.48 3.08 1.67
CA ASN A 25 13.10 2.52 0.38
C ASN A 25 12.34 1.19 0.51
N HIS A 26 12.00 0.78 1.74
CA HIS A 26 11.28 -0.46 1.98
C HIS A 26 9.83 -0.41 1.46
N VAL A 27 9.62 -0.86 0.22
CA VAL A 27 8.33 -0.83 -0.50
C VAL A 27 7.22 -1.49 0.32
N GLN A 28 7.44 -2.71 0.82
CA GLN A 28 6.42 -3.43 1.60
C GLN A 28 6.01 -2.71 2.88
N CYS A 29 6.93 -2.03 3.58
CA CYS A 29 6.60 -1.23 4.76
C CYS A 29 5.72 -0.03 4.39
N LYS A 30 6.01 0.65 3.26
CA LYS A 30 5.16 1.74 2.75
C LYS A 30 3.76 1.26 2.40
N ILE A 31 3.63 0.08 1.80
CA ILE A 31 2.33 -0.55 1.47
C ILE A 31 1.54 -0.86 2.75
N LEU A 32 2.17 -1.52 3.73
CA LEU A 32 1.52 -1.88 5.00
C LEU A 32 1.10 -0.64 5.78
N LEU A 33 1.95 0.39 5.82
CA LEU A 33 1.63 1.66 6.47
C LEU A 33 0.49 2.39 5.76
N GLY A 34 0.51 2.46 4.42
CA GLY A 34 -0.58 3.04 3.64
C GLY A 34 -1.93 2.37 3.89
N SER A 35 -1.94 1.02 3.94
CA SER A 35 -3.14 0.24 4.25
C SER A 35 -3.65 0.50 5.68
N LEU A 36 -2.74 0.61 6.66
CA LEU A 36 -3.11 0.92 8.04
C LEU A 36 -3.70 2.33 8.15
N LEU A 37 -3.09 3.31 7.46
CA LEU A 37 -3.56 4.69 7.42
C LEU A 37 -4.96 4.81 6.81
N SER A 38 -5.27 4.09 5.72
CA SER A 38 -6.62 4.11 5.14
C SER A 38 -7.68 3.64 6.16
N LYS A 39 -7.35 2.61 6.96
CA LYS A 39 -8.23 2.05 8.01
C LYS A 39 -8.36 2.94 9.26
N MET A 40 -7.51 3.96 9.41
CA MET A 40 -7.63 4.95 10.50
C MET A 40 -8.61 6.07 10.19
N GLY A 41 -9.02 6.21 8.93
CA GLY A 41 -10.12 7.08 8.50
C GLY A 41 -9.69 8.16 7.52
N SER A 42 -10.68 8.92 7.07
CA SER A 42 -10.55 9.83 5.91
C SER A 42 -9.46 10.88 6.04
N LYS A 43 -9.15 11.32 7.27
CA LYS A 43 -8.07 12.29 7.54
C LYS A 43 -6.68 11.79 7.14
N MET A 44 -6.48 10.47 7.11
CA MET A 44 -5.20 9.84 6.83
C MET A 44 -5.06 9.40 5.36
N LEU A 45 -6.12 9.48 4.56
CA LEU A 45 -6.10 9.08 3.14
C LEU A 45 -5.06 9.84 2.30
N PRO A 46 -4.82 11.16 2.47
CA PRO A 46 -3.76 11.85 1.74
C PRO A 46 -2.36 11.29 2.02
N LEU A 47 -2.09 10.93 3.28
CA LEU A 47 -0.81 10.35 3.69
C LEU A 47 -0.67 8.90 3.19
N ALA A 48 -1.75 8.11 3.26
CA ALA A 48 -1.78 6.75 2.72
C ALA A 48 -1.46 6.74 1.22
N ARG A 49 -2.08 7.66 0.46
CA ARG A 49 -1.81 7.83 -0.97
C ARG A 49 -0.36 8.21 -1.24
N ALA A 50 0.20 9.18 -0.50
CA ALA A 50 1.59 9.58 -0.69
C ALA A 50 2.57 8.42 -0.48
N LEU A 51 2.37 7.61 0.56
CA LEU A 51 3.22 6.45 0.84
C LEU A 51 3.11 5.36 -0.25
N LEU A 52 1.89 5.10 -0.72
CA LEU A 52 1.66 4.11 -1.77
C LEU A 52 2.19 4.58 -3.13
N SER A 53 2.04 5.85 -3.47
CA SER A 53 2.66 6.45 -4.65
C SER A 53 4.18 6.39 -4.58
N ASP A 54 4.77 6.60 -3.40
CA ASP A 54 6.22 6.47 -3.23
C ASP A 54 6.69 5.00 -3.30
N ALA A 55 5.88 4.05 -2.83
CA ALA A 55 6.14 2.63 -3.04
C ALA A 55 6.15 2.29 -4.54
N LEU A 56 5.18 2.79 -5.30
CA LEU A 56 5.09 2.62 -6.76
C LEU A 56 6.20 3.34 -7.53
N ARG A 57 6.77 4.41 -6.98
CA ARG A 57 7.94 5.07 -7.56
C ARG A 57 9.20 4.20 -7.48
N ILE A 58 9.30 3.37 -6.44
CA ILE A 58 10.42 2.43 -6.24
C ILE A 58 10.17 1.14 -7.01
N GLU A 59 8.96 0.60 -6.92
CA GLU A 59 8.55 -0.66 -7.56
C GLU A 59 7.22 -0.44 -8.31
N ALA A 60 7.33 0.07 -9.54
CA ALA A 60 6.17 0.42 -10.36
C ALA A 60 5.30 -0.78 -10.75
N THR A 61 5.88 -1.99 -10.72
CA THR A 61 5.21 -3.25 -11.04
C THR A 61 4.59 -3.92 -9.82
N ASN A 62 4.61 -3.28 -8.64
CA ASN A 62 4.04 -3.89 -7.44
C ASN A 62 2.51 -3.86 -7.48
N ARG A 63 1.89 -5.00 -7.82
CA ARG A 63 0.43 -5.15 -7.87
C ARG A 63 -0.27 -4.82 -6.55
N VAL A 64 0.38 -5.10 -5.41
CA VAL A 64 -0.20 -4.89 -4.08
C VAL A 64 -0.28 -3.39 -3.79
N ALA A 65 0.75 -2.63 -4.15
CA ALA A 65 0.75 -1.18 -4.03
C ALA A 65 -0.35 -0.52 -4.87
N TRP A 66 -0.53 -0.95 -6.13
CA TRP A 66 -1.63 -0.50 -7.00
C TRP A 66 -3.00 -0.83 -6.41
N TYR A 67 -3.18 -2.04 -5.90
CA TYR A 67 -4.43 -2.43 -5.26
C TYR A 67 -4.74 -1.59 -4.01
N GLN A 68 -3.77 -1.42 -3.10
CA GLN A 68 -3.95 -0.58 -1.91
C GLN A 68 -4.20 0.89 -2.28
N LEU A 69 -3.56 1.40 -3.33
CA LEU A 69 -3.81 2.76 -3.82
C LEU A 69 -5.25 2.91 -4.32
N GLY A 70 -5.75 1.93 -5.07
CA GLY A 70 -7.15 1.88 -5.52
C GLY A 70 -8.14 1.89 -4.34
N LEU A 71 -7.86 1.13 -3.28
CA LEU A 71 -8.68 1.16 -2.05
C LEU A 71 -8.69 2.55 -1.40
N VAL A 72 -7.54 3.21 -1.31
CA VAL A 72 -7.44 4.57 -0.76
C VAL A 72 -8.23 5.56 -1.61
N HIS A 73 -8.14 5.49 -2.94
CA HIS A 73 -8.92 6.36 -3.83
C HIS A 73 -10.42 6.11 -3.72
N ARG A 74 -10.85 4.85 -3.61
CA ARG A 74 -12.25 4.50 -3.38
C ARG A 74 -12.76 5.06 -2.05
N ASP A 75 -11.99 4.90 -0.98
CA ASP A 75 -12.35 5.40 0.34
C ASP A 75 -12.35 6.95 0.41
N ASP A 76 -11.63 7.62 -0.50
CA ASP A 76 -11.62 9.08 -0.70
C ASP A 76 -12.71 9.57 -1.68
N GLY A 77 -13.57 8.67 -2.17
CA GLY A 77 -14.63 8.98 -3.14
C GLY A 77 -14.16 9.20 -4.59
N ARG A 78 -12.87 9.02 -4.87
CA ARG A 78 -12.29 9.14 -6.21
C ARG A 78 -12.40 7.82 -6.97
N VAL A 79 -13.63 7.50 -7.38
CA VAL A 79 -13.96 6.20 -8.00
C VAL A 79 -13.25 5.97 -9.34
N ALA A 80 -13.04 7.01 -10.15
CA ALA A 80 -12.33 6.91 -11.43
C ALA A 80 -10.87 6.48 -11.21
N ASP A 81 -10.13 7.22 -10.37
CA ASP A 81 -8.74 6.86 -10.03
C ASP A 81 -8.63 5.47 -9.42
N ALA A 82 -9.63 5.07 -8.62
CA ALA A 82 -9.66 3.73 -8.02
C ALA A 82 -9.77 2.64 -9.08
N ALA A 83 -10.63 2.84 -10.09
CA ALA A 83 -10.76 1.92 -11.22
C ALA A 83 -9.46 1.80 -12.01
N ASP A 84 -8.80 2.91 -12.31
CA ASP A 84 -7.50 2.92 -13.01
C ASP A 84 -6.43 2.14 -12.21
N CYS A 85 -6.38 2.34 -10.89
CA CYS A 85 -5.45 1.63 -10.01
C CYS A 85 -5.73 0.12 -9.97
N PHE A 86 -7.00 -0.29 -9.90
CA PHE A 86 -7.36 -1.71 -9.92
C PHE A 86 -7.07 -2.36 -11.27
N GLN A 87 -7.30 -1.64 -12.37
CA GLN A 87 -6.96 -2.10 -13.70
C GLN A 87 -5.43 -2.30 -13.84
N ALA A 88 -4.63 -1.35 -13.36
CA ALA A 88 -3.17 -1.50 -13.32
C ALA A 88 -2.74 -2.72 -12.49
N ALA A 89 -3.37 -2.94 -11.32
CA ALA A 89 -3.10 -4.11 -10.50
C ALA A 89 -3.44 -5.44 -11.20
N SER A 90 -4.56 -5.49 -11.94
CA SER A 90 -4.97 -6.67 -12.74
C SER A 90 -3.98 -6.95 -13.86
N MET A 91 -3.63 -5.91 -14.63
CA MET A 91 -2.68 -6.06 -15.74
C MET A 91 -1.32 -6.57 -15.28
N LEU A 92 -0.86 -6.15 -14.10
CA LEU A 92 0.40 -6.62 -13.50
C LEU A 92 0.30 -8.05 -12.96
N GLU A 93 -0.86 -8.47 -12.44
CA GLU A 93 -1.10 -9.88 -12.07
C GLU A 93 -1.09 -10.80 -13.30
N GLU A 94 -1.65 -10.34 -14.41
CA GLU A 94 -1.65 -11.06 -15.69
C GLU A 94 -0.27 -11.06 -16.37
N SER A 95 0.57 -10.06 -16.05
CA SER A 95 1.94 -9.92 -16.55
C SER A 95 3.00 -10.54 -15.64
N ASP A 96 2.61 -11.12 -14.51
CA ASP A 96 3.44 -12.00 -13.68
C ASP A 96 3.26 -13.42 -14.25
N PRO A 97 3.99 -13.83 -15.31
CA PRO A 97 3.91 -15.21 -15.75
C PRO A 97 4.28 -16.08 -14.54
N VAL A 98 3.49 -17.12 -14.31
CA VAL A 98 3.77 -18.19 -13.32
C VAL A 98 5.09 -18.93 -13.63
N GLU A 99 5.88 -18.47 -14.60
CA GLU A 99 7.25 -18.89 -14.87
C GLU A 99 8.22 -18.30 -13.84
N ARG A 100 8.03 -18.75 -12.60
CA ARG A 100 9.15 -19.20 -11.79
C ARG A 100 9.81 -20.31 -12.61
N PHE A 101 10.68 -19.94 -13.57
CA PHE A 101 11.60 -20.88 -14.16
C PHE A 101 12.45 -21.39 -12.99
N SER A 102 12.01 -22.49 -12.40
CA SER A 102 12.89 -23.41 -11.73
C SER A 102 13.94 -23.76 -12.75
N SER A 103 15.08 -23.09 -12.65
CA SER A 103 16.34 -23.52 -13.23
C SER A 103 16.61 -24.93 -12.68
N ILE A 104 16.10 -25.91 -13.40
CA ILE A 104 16.51 -27.30 -13.31
C ILE A 104 16.78 -27.69 -14.75
N THR A 105 18.01 -27.46 -15.20
CA THR A 105 18.90 -28.48 -15.76
C THR A 105 20.30 -27.86 -15.83
#